data_AF-A0A4Q3TAI7-F1
#
_entry.id   AF-A0A4Q3TAI7-F1
#
_cell.length_a   1.000
_cell.length_b   1.000
_cell.length_c   1.000
_cell.angle_alpha   90.00
_cell.angle_beta   90.00
_cell.angle_gamma   90.00
#
_symmetry.space_group_name_H-M   'P 1'
#
loop_
_entity.id
_entity.type
_entity.pdbx_description
1 polymer ?
#
loop_
_entity_poly.entity_id
_entity_poly.type
_entity_poly.pdbx_seq_one_letter_code
_entity_poly.pdbx_strand_id
1 'polypeptide(L)'
;MRLAFMGTPDFAVPSLAELIASGHDVVAVYSQPPKPRGRGQKLTPSPVHAFAETMGLSVFTPASMKSPEAIADFVSLDVDAACVVAYGQILKTEVLEAPRLG
;
A
#
# COMPACT_ATOMS: atom_id res chain seq x y z
N MET A 1 16.42 -3.14 1.11
CA MET A 1 15.82 -2.23 0.10
C MET A 1 14.70 -1.49 0.76
N ARG A 2 14.51 -0.23 0.38
CA ARG A 2 13.40 0.62 0.82
C ARG A 2 12.21 0.38 -0.10
N LEU A 3 11.13 -0.19 0.40
CA LEU A 3 10.00 -0.66 -0.42
C LEU A 3 8.70 0.04 -0.06
N ALA A 4 7.87 0.29 -1.06
CA ALA A 4 6.44 0.49 -0.87
C ALA A 4 5.69 -0.81 -1.22
N PHE A 5 4.68 -1.16 -0.42
CA PHE A 5 3.77 -2.25 -0.75
C PHE A 5 2.39 -1.69 -1.11
N MET A 6 1.78 -2.14 -2.19
CA MET A 6 0.45 -1.70 -2.62
C MET A 6 -0.47 -2.92 -2.75
N GLY A 7 -1.46 -3.04 -1.88
CA GLY A 7 -2.36 -4.19 -1.87
C GLY A 7 -3.60 -3.98 -1.02
N THR A 8 -4.63 -4.80 -1.24
CA THR A 8 -5.93 -4.65 -0.53
C THR A 8 -6.47 -5.94 0.05
N PRO A 9 -6.68 -7.02 -0.73
CA PRO A 9 -7.33 -8.21 -0.20
C PRO A 9 -6.41 -9.03 0.71
N ASP A 10 -7.00 -9.99 1.40
CA ASP A 10 -6.34 -11.02 2.18
C ASP A 10 -5.25 -11.76 1.38
N PHE A 11 -5.50 -12.00 0.09
CA PHE A 11 -4.51 -12.59 -0.83
C PHE A 11 -3.16 -11.86 -0.87
N ALA A 12 -3.14 -10.54 -0.62
CA ALA A 12 -1.91 -9.74 -0.65
C ALA A 12 -1.14 -9.77 0.68
N VAL A 13 -1.77 -10.18 1.78
CA VAL A 13 -1.16 -10.16 3.12
C VAL A 13 0.08 -11.07 3.22
N PRO A 14 0.08 -12.32 2.71
CA PRO A 14 1.28 -13.16 2.77
C PRO A 14 2.50 -12.55 2.08
N SER A 15 2.30 -11.84 0.96
CA SER A 15 3.39 -11.17 0.25
C SER A 15 3.98 -10.02 1.08
N LEU A 16 3.15 -9.21 1.74
CA LEU A 16 3.62 -8.16 2.65
C LEU A 16 4.38 -8.77 3.84
N ALA A 17 3.85 -9.84 4.43
CA ALA A 17 4.49 -10.54 5.54
C ALA A 17 5.88 -11.06 5.16
N GLU A 18 6.01 -11.66 3.98
CA GLU A 18 7.29 -12.18 3.48
C GLU A 18 8.33 -11.07 3.23
N LEU A 19 7.91 -9.93 2.66
CA LEU A 19 8.82 -8.79 2.45
C LEU A 19 9.38 -8.25 3.77
N ILE A 20 8.57 -8.24 4.83
CA ILE A 20 9.02 -7.86 6.17
C ILE A 20 9.98 -8.92 6.73
N ALA A 21 9.61 -10.21 6.62
CA ALA A 21 10.39 -11.32 7.14
C ALA A 21 11.77 -11.45 6.48
N SER A 22 11.90 -11.13 5.19
CA SER A 22 13.16 -11.12 4.47
C SER A 22 14.04 -9.90 4.77
N GLY A 23 13.59 -8.99 5.63
CA GLY A 23 14.38 -7.86 6.13
C GLY A 23 14.41 -6.64 5.20
N HIS A 24 13.44 -6.50 4.28
CA HIS A 24 13.27 -5.25 3.56
C HIS A 24 12.70 -4.15 4.48
N ASP A 25 13.08 -2.91 4.20
CA ASP A 25 12.55 -1.73 4.87
C ASP A 25 11.24 -1.31 4.15
N VAL A 26 10.11 -1.85 4.61
CA VAL A 26 8.79 -1.50 4.05
C VAL A 26 8.33 -0.18 4.68
N VAL A 27 8.49 0.92 3.95
CA VAL A 27 8.30 2.28 4.51
C VAL A 27 6.90 2.82 4.36
N ALA A 28 6.12 2.22 3.45
CA ALA A 28 4.74 2.60 3.22
C ALA A 28 3.93 1.41 2.70
N VAL A 29 2.69 1.31 3.18
CA VAL A 29 1.69 0.38 2.70
C VAL A 29 0.51 1.16 2.13
N TYR A 30 0.24 1.00 0.83
CA TYR A 30 -0.92 1.58 0.16
C TYR A 30 -2.05 0.57 0.08
N SER A 31 -3.24 0.98 0.52
CA SER A 31 -4.43 0.16 0.44
C SER A 31 -5.67 0.95 0.05
N GLN A 32 -6.78 0.26 -0.18
CA GLN A 32 -8.08 0.92 -0.36
C GLN A 32 -8.54 1.54 0.96
N PRO A 33 -9.23 2.70 0.92
CA PRO A 33 -9.88 3.27 2.08
C PRO A 33 -10.78 2.24 2.79
N PRO A 34 -10.88 2.30 4.13
CA PRO A 34 -11.86 1.50 4.86
C PRO A 34 -13.25 1.65 4.25
N LYS A 35 -13.92 0.51 4.03
CA LYS A 35 -15.27 0.48 3.46
C LYS A 35 -16.25 -0.15 4.46
N PRO A 36 -17.52 0.28 4.45
CA PRO A 36 -18.56 -0.39 5.23
C PRO A 36 -18.65 -1.89 4.89
N ARG A 37 -18.62 -2.75 5.90
CA ARG A 37 -18.76 -4.21 5.75
C ARG A 37 -19.66 -4.81 6.83
N GLY A 38 -20.30 -5.93 6.49
CA GLY A 38 -21.11 -6.72 7.41
C GLY A 38 -22.42 -6.06 7.85
N ARG A 39 -23.12 -6.69 8.80
CA ARG A 39 -24.33 -6.14 9.40
C ARG A 39 -23.97 -4.95 10.29
N GLY A 40 -24.60 -3.80 10.03
CA GLY A 40 -24.31 -2.55 10.74
C GLY A 40 -23.28 -1.64 10.04
N GLN A 41 -22.75 -2.05 8.86
CA GLN A 41 -22.01 -1.18 7.95
C GLN A 41 -20.85 -0.41 8.61
N LYS A 42 -20.16 -1.04 9.56
CA LYS A 42 -19.00 -0.43 10.22
C LYS A 42 -17.85 -0.26 9.21
N LEU A 43 -17.21 0.89 9.23
CA LEU A 43 -15.98 1.12 8.49
C LEU A 43 -14.93 0.13 8.96
N THR A 44 -14.51 -0.74 8.04
CA THR A 44 -13.55 -1.80 8.32
C THR A 44 -12.34 -1.59 7.42
N PRO A 45 -11.11 -1.57 7.98
CA PRO A 45 -9.88 -1.57 7.19
C PRO A 45 -9.84 -2.75 6.22
N SER A 46 -9.08 -2.62 5.14
CA SER A 46 -8.77 -3.77 4.30
C SER A 46 -7.89 -4.78 5.08
N PRO A 47 -7.83 -6.05 4.65
CA PRO A 47 -6.91 -7.02 5.23
C PRO A 47 -5.45 -6.55 5.25
N VAL A 48 -4.95 -5.95 4.17
CA VAL A 48 -3.58 -5.41 4.10
C VAL A 48 -3.39 -4.23 5.05
N HIS A 49 -4.37 -3.31 5.11
CA HIS A 49 -4.32 -2.18 6.04
C HIS A 49 -4.23 -2.69 7.48
N ALA A 50 -5.17 -3.54 7.89
CA ALA A 50 -5.19 -4.07 9.26
C ALA A 50 -3.87 -4.77 9.63
N PHE A 51 -3.34 -5.59 8.72
CA PHE A 51 -2.05 -6.26 8.95
C PHE A 51 -0.89 -5.26 9.09
N ALA A 52 -0.81 -4.26 8.20
CA ALA A 52 0.24 -3.24 8.25
C ALA A 52 0.21 -2.43 9.55
N GLU A 53 -0.98 -2.08 10.06
CA GLU A 53 -1.12 -1.41 11.36
C GLU A 53 -0.59 -2.27 12.52
N THR A 54 -0.85 -3.58 12.51
CA THR A 54 -0.31 -4.49 13.55
C THR A 54 1.21 -4.62 13.51
N MET A 55 1.81 -4.39 12.34
CA MET A 55 3.26 -4.39 12.15
C MET A 55 3.89 -3.01 12.38
N GLY A 56 3.09 -2.00 12.75
CA GLY A 56 3.56 -0.64 13.00
C GLY A 56 4.01 0.11 11.74
N LEU A 57 3.52 -0.30 10.57
CA LEU A 57 3.86 0.32 9.28
C LEU A 57 2.96 1.51 8.98
N SER A 58 3.50 2.52 8.30
CA SER A 58 2.72 3.65 7.79
C SER A 58 1.76 3.19 6.68
N VAL A 59 0.46 3.42 6.88
CA VAL A 59 -0.58 3.05 5.91
C VAL A 59 -1.15 4.28 5.22
N PHE A 60 -1.19 4.25 3.89
CA PHE A 60 -1.76 5.28 3.04
C PHE A 60 -3.02 4.73 2.35
N THR A 61 -4.12 5.45 2.45
CA THR A 61 -5.39 5.03 1.83
C THR A 61 -5.97 6.13 0.94
N PRO A 62 -5.27 6.54 -0.14
CA PRO A 62 -5.78 7.57 -1.02
C PRO A 62 -7.09 7.10 -1.67
N ALA A 63 -8.08 7.99 -1.73
CA ALA A 63 -9.31 7.72 -2.48
C ALA A 63 -9.04 7.50 -3.98
N SER A 64 -7.95 8.10 -4.49
CA SER A 64 -7.47 7.92 -5.86
C SER A 64 -5.95 8.10 -5.92
N MET A 65 -5.22 7.09 -6.37
CA MET A 65 -3.77 7.13 -6.63
C MET A 65 -3.41 8.02 -7.82
N LYS A 66 -4.42 8.57 -8.51
CA LYS A 66 -4.25 9.52 -9.61
C LYS A 66 -4.17 10.98 -9.13
N SER A 67 -4.48 11.24 -7.85
CA SER A 67 -4.48 12.61 -7.31
C SER A 67 -3.06 13.15 -7.20
N PRO A 68 -2.84 14.46 -7.46
CA PRO A 68 -1.51 15.06 -7.33
C PRO A 68 -0.89 14.88 -5.94
N GLU A 69 -1.72 14.96 -4.89
CA GLU A 69 -1.31 14.77 -3.50
C GLU A 69 -0.79 13.35 -3.25
N ALA A 70 -1.56 12.32 -3.64
CA ALA A 70 -1.14 10.92 -3.44
C ALA A 70 0.13 10.57 -4.23
N ILE A 71 0.30 11.16 -5.42
CA ILE A 71 1.51 11.01 -6.23
C ILE A 71 2.68 11.70 -5.55
N ALA A 72 2.51 12.94 -5.07
CA ALA A 72 3.57 13.67 -4.37
C ALA A 72 4.00 12.95 -3.08
N ASP A 73 3.05 12.47 -2.29
CA ASP A 73 3.32 11.66 -1.10
C ASP A 73 4.17 10.44 -1.46
N PHE A 74 3.76 9.67 -2.48
CA PHE A 74 4.46 8.47 -2.90
C PHE A 74 5.88 8.76 -3.43
N VAL A 75 6.03 9.78 -4.28
CA VAL A 75 7.32 10.21 -4.82
C VAL A 75 8.26 10.64 -3.69
N SER A 76 7.74 11.29 -2.65
CA SER A 76 8.55 11.74 -1.51
C SER A 76 9.12 10.61 -0.65
N LEU A 77 8.61 9.38 -0.81
CA LEU A 77 9.08 8.22 -0.05
C LEU A 77 10.48 7.74 -0.49
N ASP A 78 10.92 8.10 -1.70
CA ASP A 78 12.22 7.72 -2.27
C ASP A 78 12.50 6.20 -2.14
N VAL A 79 11.60 5.40 -2.70
CA VAL A 79 11.66 3.92 -2.61
C VAL A 79 12.52 3.31 -3.72
N ASP A 80 13.17 2.19 -3.41
CA ASP A 80 13.88 1.39 -4.40
C ASP A 80 12.92 0.71 -5.38
N ALA A 81 11.79 0.17 -4.89
CA ALA A 81 10.80 -0.54 -5.69
C ALA A 81 9.40 -0.49 -5.06
N ALA A 82 8.36 -0.67 -5.88
CA ALA A 82 6.98 -0.78 -5.45
C ALA A 82 6.40 -2.17 -5.71
N CYS A 83 6.08 -2.92 -4.65
CA CYS A 83 5.47 -4.24 -4.76
C CYS A 83 3.95 -4.14 -4.83
N VAL A 84 3.37 -4.37 -6.02
CA VAL A 84 1.93 -4.26 -6.26
C VAL A 84 1.27 -5.65 -6.28
N VAL A 85 0.37 -5.93 -5.34
CA VAL A 85 -0.36 -7.20 -5.24
C VAL A 85 -1.85 -6.94 -5.03
N ALA A 86 -2.65 -7.19 -6.07
CA ALA A 86 -4.10 -6.96 -6.05
C ALA A 86 -4.50 -5.56 -5.55
N TYR A 87 -3.80 -4.53 -6.03
CA TYR A 87 -4.11 -3.13 -5.77
C TYR A 87 -5.16 -2.63 -6.76
N GLY A 88 -6.36 -2.30 -6.28
CA GLY A 88 -7.52 -1.96 -7.12
C GLY A 88 -7.50 -0.55 -7.73
N GLN A 89 -6.35 0.13 -7.81
CA GLN A 89 -6.23 1.46 -8.40
C GLN A 89 -5.21 1.46 -9.54
N ILE A 90 -5.48 2.25 -10.57
CA ILE A 90 -4.54 2.45 -11.69
C ILE A 90 -3.41 3.36 -11.22
N LEU A 91 -2.17 2.91 -11.40
CA LEU A 91 -0.96 3.69 -11.20
C LEU A 91 -0.67 4.49 -12.46
N LYS A 92 -0.44 5.79 -12.30
CA LYS A 92 0.03 6.62 -13.42
C LYS A 92 1.53 6.46 -13.61
N THR A 93 2.02 6.88 -14.76
CA THR A 93 3.44 6.87 -15.12
C THR A 93 4.32 7.49 -14.03
N GLU A 94 3.90 8.61 -13.44
CA GLU A 94 4.65 9.28 -12.37
C GLU A 94 4.87 8.40 -11.14
N VAL A 95 3.94 7.47 -10.86
CA VAL A 95 4.05 6.51 -9.75
C VAL A 95 4.90 5.31 -10.16
N LEU A 96 4.81 4.88 -11.41
CA LEU A 96 5.58 3.75 -11.95
C LEU A 96 7.06 4.09 -12.15
N GLU A 97 7.38 5.35 -12.44
CA GLU A 97 8.76 5.81 -12.70
C GLU A 97 9.44 6.37 -11.44
N ALA A 98 8.69 6.58 -10.35
CA ALA A 98 9.24 7.10 -9.10
C ALA A 98 10.22 6.14 -8.40
N PRO A 99 9.93 4.83 -8.28
CA PRO A 99 10.88 3.90 -7.69
C PRO A 99 12.08 3.67 -8.59
N ARG A 100 13.28 3.57 -8.01
CA ARG A 100 14.54 3.37 -8.76
C ARG A 100 14.53 2.13 -9.67
N LEU A 101 13.79 1.09 -9.31
CA LEU A 101 13.69 -0.19 -10.02
C LEU A 101 12.27 -0.46 -10.59
N GLY A 102 11.39 0.55 -10.56
CA GLY A 102 9.98 0.41 -10.91
C GLY A 102 9.05 0.04 -9.75
#